data_AF-A0AAW7KPT6-F1
#
_entry.id   AF-A0AAW7KPT6-F1
#
_cell.length_a   1.000
_cell.length_b   1.000
_cell.length_c   1.000
_cell.angle_alpha   90.00
_cell.angle_beta   90.00
_cell.angle_gamma   90.00
#
_symmetry.space_group_name_H-M   'P 1'
#
loop_
_entity.id
_entity.type
_entity.pdbx_description
1 polymer ?
#
loop_
_entity_poly.entity_id
_entity_poly.type
_entity_poly.pdbx_seq_one_letter_code
_entity_poly.pdbx_strand_id
1 'polypeptide(L)'
;MKILIKQDFDTMSEWAKMLLLSTMSQDKRVNLSITAGKTPTLVYQKLASIVKNSSDFDNVHYYNFDEIPVPHQKEGITLTDLRTLYLTPAEISEQNIHPLTVENFQQQEQRIADAGGLDLMLIGLGADGHFCGNMPTTTHFKNETYQVTVTGSEPWFVPEMMQPGMTFVTMGPASIMKV
;
A
#
# COMPACT_ATOMS: atom_id res chain seq x y z
N MET A 1 -20.87 0.64 4.25
CA MET A 1 -20.07 1.53 3.38
C MET A 1 -20.47 2.97 3.61
N LYS A 2 -19.52 3.89 3.77
CA LYS A 2 -19.76 5.34 3.92
C LYS A 2 -19.08 6.04 2.75
N ILE A 3 -19.83 6.83 1.97
CA ILE A 3 -19.29 7.60 0.84
C ILE A 3 -19.14 9.05 1.28
N LEU A 4 -17.95 9.61 1.09
CA LEU A 4 -17.63 11.00 1.42
C LEU A 4 -17.27 11.75 0.13
N ILE A 5 -18.14 12.65 -0.31
CA ILE A 5 -17.89 13.51 -1.47
C ILE A 5 -17.29 14.83 -0.97
N LYS A 6 -16.16 15.23 -1.56
CA LYS A 6 -15.47 16.49 -1.25
C LYS A 6 -15.43 17.38 -2.49
N GLN A 7 -15.33 18.69 -2.24
CA GLN A 7 -15.40 19.70 -3.29
C GLN A 7 -14.22 19.60 -4.27
N ASP A 8 -13.03 19.30 -3.75
CA ASP A 8 -11.79 19.26 -4.50
C ASP A 8 -10.78 18.28 -3.88
N PHE A 9 -9.65 18.15 -4.56
CA PHE A 9 -8.56 17.24 -4.18
C PHE A 9 -7.87 17.63 -2.87
N ASP A 10 -7.77 18.92 -2.56
CA ASP A 10 -7.17 19.38 -1.29
C ASP A 10 -8.05 18.99 -0.11
N THR A 11 -9.36 19.25 -0.20
CA THR A 11 -10.34 18.87 0.83
C THR A 11 -10.42 17.36 0.98
N MET A 12 -10.37 16.60 -0.13
CA MET A 12 -10.28 15.13 -0.08
C MET A 12 -9.03 14.67 0.66
N SER A 13 -7.88 15.26 0.34
CA SER A 13 -6.60 14.89 0.93
C SER A 13 -6.54 15.22 2.42
N GLU A 14 -7.08 16.38 2.82
CA GLU A 14 -7.19 16.78 4.22
C GLU A 14 -8.06 15.80 5.03
N TRP A 15 -9.19 15.36 4.44
CA TRP A 15 -10.05 14.37 5.08
C TRP A 15 -9.39 12.99 5.19
N ALA A 16 -8.71 12.52 4.16
CA ALA A 16 -7.97 11.25 4.20
C ALA A 16 -6.85 11.29 5.26
N LYS A 17 -6.11 12.40 5.35
CA LYS A 17 -5.10 12.64 6.39
C LYS A 17 -5.71 12.58 7.79
N MET A 18 -6.86 13.21 8.02
CA MET A 18 -7.53 13.17 9.34
C MET A 18 -7.95 11.74 9.74
N LEU A 19 -8.40 10.91 8.78
CA LEU A 19 -8.74 9.51 9.04
C LEU A 19 -7.50 8.69 9.42
N LEU A 20 -6.38 8.91 8.72
CA LEU A 20 -5.10 8.29 9.05
C LEU A 20 -4.64 8.69 10.44
N LEU A 21 -4.58 9.99 10.75
CA LEU A 21 -4.18 10.49 12.07
C LEU A 21 -5.06 9.92 13.19
N SER A 22 -6.38 9.92 13.01
CA SER A 22 -7.30 9.34 13.99
C SER A 22 -7.04 7.86 14.25
N THR A 23 -6.56 7.12 13.24
CA THR A 23 -6.22 5.69 13.39
C THR A 23 -4.86 5.53 14.05
N MET A 24 -3.89 6.35 13.66
CA MET A 24 -2.51 6.34 14.16
C MET A 24 -2.42 6.70 15.64
N SER A 25 -3.25 7.64 16.12
CA SER A 25 -3.25 8.12 17.50
C SER A 25 -3.88 7.18 18.52
N GLN A 26 -4.10 5.90 18.18
CA GLN A 26 -4.60 4.91 19.13
C GLN A 26 -3.48 4.48 20.10
N ASP A 27 -3.83 4.27 21.37
CA ASP A 27 -2.90 3.81 22.43
C ASP A 27 -2.65 2.29 22.36
N LYS A 28 -2.19 1.83 21.18
CA LYS A 28 -1.79 0.46 20.88
C LYS A 28 -0.90 0.44 19.63
N ARG A 29 -0.31 -0.72 19.31
CA ARG A 29 0.30 -0.93 17.99
C ARG A 29 -0.76 -0.73 16.88
N VAL A 30 -0.41 0.06 15.87
CA VAL A 30 -1.26 0.33 14.70
C VAL A 30 -0.56 -0.15 13.44
N ASN A 31 -1.16 -1.10 12.73
CA ASN A 31 -0.62 -1.63 11.47
C ASN A 31 -1.38 -1.02 10.28
N LEU A 32 -0.71 -0.15 9.52
CA LEU A 32 -1.27 0.52 8.36
C LEU A 32 -0.72 -0.08 7.07
N SER A 33 -1.59 -0.37 6.11
CA SER A 33 -1.14 -0.63 4.74
C SER A 33 -1.47 0.54 3.84
N ILE A 34 -0.49 1.02 3.07
CA ILE A 34 -0.56 2.33 2.39
C ILE A 34 -0.20 2.24 0.90
N THR A 35 -0.93 3.00 0.08
CA THR A 35 -0.77 3.01 -1.38
C THR A 35 0.35 3.93 -1.85
N ALA A 36 1.10 3.51 -2.87
CA ALA A 36 1.91 4.42 -3.67
C ALA A 36 1.03 5.19 -4.67
N GLY A 37 1.65 5.79 -5.69
CA GLY A 37 0.98 6.50 -6.78
C GLY A 37 0.77 7.99 -6.51
N LYS A 38 0.08 8.67 -7.45
CA LYS A 38 -0.09 10.13 -7.44
C LYS A 38 -1.22 10.62 -6.52
N THR A 39 -2.28 9.84 -6.38
CA THR A 39 -3.45 10.19 -5.58
C THR A 39 -3.13 10.49 -4.11
N PRO A 40 -2.28 9.72 -3.39
CA PRO A 40 -1.99 9.99 -1.98
C PRO A 40 -0.91 11.07 -1.76
N THR A 41 -0.27 11.62 -2.80
CA THR A 41 0.88 12.53 -2.65
C THR A 41 0.59 13.70 -1.71
N LEU A 42 -0.56 14.36 -1.87
CA LEU A 42 -0.93 15.51 -1.02
C LEU A 42 -1.31 15.08 0.42
N VAL A 43 -1.87 13.88 0.58
CA VAL A 43 -2.11 13.29 1.91
C VAL A 43 -0.78 13.11 2.64
N TYR A 44 0.20 12.48 1.98
CA TYR A 44 1.51 12.22 2.56
C TYR A 44 2.31 13.47 2.86
N GLN A 45 2.28 14.49 1.98
CA GLN A 45 2.93 15.77 2.25
C GLN A 45 2.40 16.42 3.54
N LYS A 46 1.07 16.42 3.73
CA LYS A 46 0.44 16.99 4.93
C LYS A 46 0.63 16.11 6.17
N LEU A 47 0.71 14.78 6.00
CA LEU A 47 0.90 13.84 7.10
C LEU A 47 2.34 13.83 7.60
N ALA A 48 3.31 13.87 6.69
CA ALA A 48 4.74 13.82 7.02
C ALA A 48 5.14 14.99 7.93
N SER A 49 4.63 16.20 7.69
CA SER A 49 4.94 17.37 8.54
C SER A 49 4.44 17.25 9.99
N ILE A 50 3.44 16.40 10.25
CA ILE A 50 2.88 16.15 11.58
C ILE A 50 3.64 15.01 12.27
N VAL A 51 3.97 13.97 11.52
CA VAL A 51 4.59 12.74 12.04
C VAL A 51 6.08 12.92 12.29
N LYS A 52 6.75 13.71 11.44
CA LYS A 52 8.18 13.96 11.52
C LYS A 52 8.58 14.49 12.91
N ASN A 53 9.59 13.87 13.53
CA ASN A 53 10.08 14.18 14.88
C ASN A 53 9.04 14.06 16.01
N SER A 54 7.93 13.35 15.81
CA SER A 54 6.96 13.06 16.86
C SER A 54 7.05 11.61 17.33
N SER A 55 7.27 11.42 18.63
CA SER A 55 7.22 10.09 19.26
C SER A 55 5.80 9.54 19.40
N ASP A 56 4.77 10.37 19.19
CA ASP A 56 3.36 9.97 19.31
C ASP A 56 2.95 8.92 18.26
N PHE A 57 3.81 8.66 17.27
CA PHE A 57 3.55 7.75 16.16
C PHE A 57 4.56 6.59 16.07
N ASP A 58 5.40 6.39 17.10
CA ASP A 58 6.37 5.28 17.15
C ASP A 58 5.69 3.89 17.22
N ASN A 59 4.41 3.85 17.60
CA ASN A 59 3.55 2.67 17.62
C ASN A 59 2.98 2.29 16.23
N VAL A 60 3.22 3.10 15.20
CA VAL A 60 2.65 2.90 13.85
C VAL A 60 3.62 2.11 12.97
N HIS A 61 3.13 1.02 12.39
CA HIS A 61 3.85 0.14 11.48
C HIS A 61 3.23 0.18 10.08
N TYR A 62 4.06 0.26 9.05
CA TYR A 62 3.65 0.48 7.65
C TYR A 62 3.96 -0.72 6.76
N TYR A 63 3.00 -1.09 5.91
CA TYR A 63 3.06 -2.24 5.01
C TYR A 63 2.72 -1.80 3.57
N ASN A 64 3.55 -2.12 2.59
CA ASN A 64 3.12 -2.09 1.19
C ASN A 64 2.26 -3.32 0.87
N PHE A 65 1.24 -3.16 0.03
CA PHE A 65 0.29 -4.23 -0.32
C PHE A 65 0.55 -4.85 -1.70
N ASP A 66 1.49 -4.30 -2.46
CA ASP A 66 2.01 -4.89 -3.69
C ASP A 66 3.48 -4.53 -3.83
N GLU A 67 4.18 -5.29 -4.65
CA GLU A 67 5.55 -4.96 -5.00
C GLU A 67 5.92 -5.48 -6.38
N ILE A 68 6.57 -4.59 -7.15
CA ILE A 68 7.14 -4.89 -8.45
C ILE A 68 8.67 -4.91 -8.29
N PRO A 69 9.33 -6.08 -8.39
CA PRO A 69 10.77 -6.17 -8.21
C PRO A 69 11.51 -5.46 -9.34
N VAL A 70 12.62 -4.80 -9.01
CA VAL A 70 13.53 -4.19 -9.98
C VAL A 70 14.84 -4.98 -10.02
N PRO A 71 15.31 -5.44 -11.20
CA PRO A 71 16.55 -6.22 -11.29
C PRO A 71 17.73 -5.51 -10.62
N HIS A 72 18.48 -6.28 -9.83
CA HIS A 72 19.67 -5.82 -9.09
C HIS A 72 19.42 -4.75 -8.03
N GLN A 73 18.17 -4.54 -7.61
CA GLN A 73 17.82 -3.65 -6.49
C GLN A 73 17.27 -4.46 -5.31
N LYS A 74 17.47 -3.93 -4.10
CA LYS A 74 16.96 -4.53 -2.87
C LYS A 74 15.45 -4.32 -2.72
N GLU A 75 14.96 -3.17 -3.18
CA GLU A 75 13.57 -2.77 -3.06
C GLU A 75 12.93 -2.67 -4.44
N GLY A 76 11.64 -2.95 -4.51
CA GLY A 76 10.86 -2.79 -5.73
C GLY A 76 10.34 -1.37 -5.90
N ILE A 77 9.50 -1.19 -6.92
CA ILE A 77 8.94 0.10 -7.31
C ILE A 77 8.06 0.67 -6.19
N THR A 78 7.16 -0.13 -5.62
CA THR A 78 6.15 0.34 -4.66
C THR A 78 6.82 0.86 -3.40
N LEU A 79 7.75 0.10 -2.80
CA LEU A 79 8.44 0.55 -1.60
C LEU A 79 9.34 1.77 -1.87
N THR A 80 10.03 1.82 -3.00
CA THR A 80 10.85 2.98 -3.40
C THR A 80 10.01 4.25 -3.50
N ASP A 81 8.82 4.15 -4.11
CA ASP A 81 7.88 5.26 -4.21
C ASP A 81 7.35 5.67 -2.83
N LEU A 82 6.96 4.73 -1.98
CA LEU A 82 6.50 5.02 -0.62
C LEU A 82 7.57 5.71 0.23
N ARG A 83 8.84 5.30 0.09
CA ARG A 83 9.97 5.99 0.72
C ARG A 83 10.08 7.43 0.29
N THR A 84 9.98 7.68 -1.01
CA THR A 84 10.07 9.02 -1.58
C THR A 84 8.89 9.89 -1.19
N LEU A 85 7.68 9.34 -1.25
CA LEU A 85 6.43 10.07 -1.00
C LEU A 85 6.21 10.39 0.48
N TYR A 86 6.57 9.47 1.37
CA TYR A 86 6.16 9.54 2.77
C TYR A 86 7.20 9.04 3.78
N LEU A 87 7.68 7.79 3.66
CA LEU A 87 8.39 7.14 4.77
C LEU A 87 9.70 7.87 5.12
N THR A 88 10.46 8.33 4.13
CA THR A 88 11.69 9.10 4.35
C THR A 88 11.38 10.55 4.77
N PRO A 89 10.49 11.32 4.09
CA PRO A 89 10.12 12.66 4.54
C PRO A 89 9.55 12.73 5.98
N ALA A 90 8.83 11.70 6.40
CA ALA A 90 8.24 11.58 7.73
C ALA A 90 9.20 10.98 8.78
N GLU A 91 10.43 10.63 8.39
CA GLU A 91 11.44 10.02 9.26
C GLU A 91 10.95 8.74 9.97
N ILE A 92 10.20 7.91 9.24
CA ILE A 92 9.72 6.63 9.77
C ILE A 92 10.90 5.69 10.01
N SER A 93 10.96 5.14 11.21
CA SER A 93 12.01 4.17 11.57
C SER A 93 11.90 2.87 10.77
N GLU A 94 13.03 2.30 10.35
CA GLU A 94 13.08 1.07 9.56
C GLU A 94 12.43 -0.13 10.25
N GLN A 95 12.46 -0.21 11.59
CA GLN A 95 11.75 -1.28 12.33
C GLN A 95 10.22 -1.21 12.18
N ASN A 96 9.70 -0.06 11.78
CA ASN A 96 8.29 0.21 11.59
C ASN A 96 7.89 0.08 10.12
N ILE A 97 8.81 -0.26 9.22
CA ILE A 97 8.54 -0.50 7.80
C ILE A 97 8.60 -2.00 7.55
N HIS A 98 7.53 -2.57 6.97
CA HIS A 98 7.35 -4.01 6.80
C HIS A 98 7.18 -4.36 5.32
N PRO A 99 8.29 -4.57 4.59
CA PRO A 99 8.23 -4.84 3.15
C PRO A 99 7.53 -6.15 2.80
N LEU A 100 6.62 -6.07 1.83
CA LEU A 100 6.20 -7.18 0.99
C LEU A 100 7.13 -7.25 -0.23
N THR A 101 7.66 -8.45 -0.53
CA THR A 101 8.53 -8.70 -1.68
C THR A 101 8.20 -10.05 -2.33
N VAL A 102 8.75 -10.31 -3.52
CA VAL A 102 8.58 -11.59 -4.21
C VAL A 102 9.21 -12.78 -3.47
N GLU A 103 10.13 -12.52 -2.54
CA GLU A 103 10.77 -13.55 -1.72
C GLU A 103 9.95 -13.90 -0.47
N ASN A 104 9.14 -12.97 0.04
CA ASN A 104 8.48 -13.12 1.34
C ASN A 104 6.95 -13.19 1.29
N PHE A 105 6.33 -13.02 0.12
CA PHE A 105 4.87 -12.92 -0.03
C PHE A 105 4.10 -14.12 0.55
N GLN A 106 4.67 -15.33 0.48
CA GLN A 106 4.06 -16.54 1.03
C GLN A 106 3.87 -16.50 2.54
N GLN A 107 4.66 -15.69 3.25
CA GLN A 107 4.60 -15.52 4.69
C GLN A 107 3.79 -14.28 5.09
N GLN A 108 3.33 -13.47 4.14
CA GLN A 108 2.72 -12.17 4.41
C GLN A 108 1.49 -12.28 5.29
N GLU A 109 0.60 -13.24 5.00
CA GLU A 109 -0.62 -13.46 5.78
C GLU A 109 -0.30 -13.75 7.24
N GLN A 110 0.63 -14.68 7.48
CA GLN A 110 1.03 -15.06 8.84
C GLN A 110 1.73 -13.90 9.55
N ARG A 111 2.62 -13.17 8.87
CA ARG A 111 3.30 -11.99 9.43
C ARG A 111 2.32 -10.90 9.87
N ILE A 112 1.28 -10.65 9.08
CA ILE A 112 0.24 -9.68 9.43
C ILE A 112 -0.61 -10.22 10.58
N ALA A 113 -1.01 -11.49 10.55
CA ALA A 113 -1.80 -12.10 11.61
C ALA A 113 -1.06 -12.10 12.97
N ASP A 114 0.22 -12.48 12.97
CA ASP A 114 1.09 -12.48 14.16
C ASP A 114 1.30 -11.06 14.72
N ALA A 115 1.23 -10.05 13.86
CA ALA A 115 1.29 -8.64 14.24
C ALA A 115 -0.05 -8.08 14.76
N GLY A 116 -1.13 -8.88 14.76
CA GLY A 116 -2.46 -8.48 15.23
C GLY A 116 -3.43 -8.03 14.13
N GLY A 117 -3.11 -8.26 12.86
CA GLY A 117 -3.92 -7.81 11.72
C GLY A 117 -3.59 -6.37 11.27
N LEU A 118 -4.14 -5.97 10.13
CA LEU A 118 -4.09 -4.57 9.66
C LEU A 118 -5.24 -3.79 10.30
N ASP A 119 -4.98 -2.56 10.75
CA ASP A 119 -5.99 -1.68 11.34
C ASP A 119 -6.68 -0.79 10.31
N LEU A 120 -5.96 -0.42 9.25
CA LEU A 120 -6.47 0.39 8.16
C LEU A 120 -5.63 0.18 6.91
N MET A 121 -6.30 0.22 5.77
CA MET A 121 -5.67 0.18 4.47
C MET A 121 -6.07 1.41 3.64
N LEU A 122 -5.08 2.23 3.27
CA LEU A 122 -5.28 3.34 2.33
C LEU A 122 -5.03 2.83 0.91
N ILE A 123 -6.10 2.56 0.17
CA ILE A 123 -6.04 2.08 -1.21
C ILE A 123 -6.43 3.17 -2.21
N GLY A 124 -5.77 3.16 -3.36
CA GLY A 124 -6.22 3.86 -4.56
C GLY A 124 -7.26 3.05 -5.34
N LEU A 125 -7.98 3.72 -6.24
CA LEU A 125 -8.85 3.09 -7.22
C LEU A 125 -8.40 3.50 -8.63
N GLY A 126 -8.06 2.52 -9.45
CA GLY A 126 -7.74 2.73 -10.85
C GLY A 126 -8.95 3.17 -11.69
N ALA A 127 -8.71 3.83 -12.82
CA ALA A 127 -9.78 4.24 -13.73
C ALA A 127 -10.56 3.05 -14.34
N ASP A 128 -9.91 1.89 -14.42
CA ASP A 128 -10.47 0.60 -14.84
C ASP A 128 -11.03 -0.23 -13.66
N GLY A 129 -11.01 0.33 -12.45
CA GLY A 129 -11.50 -0.31 -11.22
C GLY A 129 -10.51 -1.22 -10.52
N HIS A 130 -9.24 -1.29 -10.95
CA HIS A 130 -8.24 -2.06 -10.21
C HIS A 130 -7.96 -1.46 -8.82
N PHE A 131 -7.50 -2.32 -7.92
CA PHE A 131 -6.99 -1.94 -6.59
C PHE A 131 -5.80 -2.84 -6.25
N CYS A 132 -4.74 -2.25 -5.70
CA CYS A 132 -3.45 -2.94 -5.57
C CYS A 132 -3.00 -3.50 -6.94
N GLY A 133 -2.47 -4.72 -6.99
CA GLY A 133 -2.20 -5.47 -8.21
C GLY A 133 -3.36 -6.33 -8.71
N ASN A 134 -4.58 -6.12 -8.19
CA ASN A 134 -5.77 -6.88 -8.58
C ASN A 134 -6.42 -6.24 -9.82
N MET A 135 -6.02 -6.74 -10.99
CA MET A 135 -6.42 -6.17 -12.28
C MET A 135 -7.75 -6.73 -12.80
N PRO A 136 -8.50 -5.98 -13.64
CA PRO A 136 -9.72 -6.46 -14.26
C PRO A 136 -9.51 -7.78 -15.00
N THR A 137 -10.54 -8.63 -15.05
CA THR A 137 -10.56 -9.92 -15.78
C THR A 137 -9.63 -11.02 -15.26
N THR A 138 -8.58 -10.71 -14.49
CA THR A 138 -7.61 -11.68 -13.96
C THR A 138 -7.66 -11.83 -12.43
N THR A 139 -8.41 -10.96 -11.75
CA THR A 139 -8.58 -11.04 -10.29
C THR A 139 -9.46 -12.22 -9.89
N HIS A 140 -8.99 -13.00 -8.91
CA HIS A 140 -9.78 -14.03 -8.24
C HIS A 140 -10.03 -13.64 -6.78
N PHE A 141 -11.29 -13.44 -6.40
CA PHE A 141 -11.66 -12.92 -5.08
C PHE A 141 -11.26 -13.78 -3.89
N LYS A 142 -10.94 -15.07 -4.12
CA LYS A 142 -10.48 -15.98 -3.06
C LYS A 142 -8.96 -15.95 -2.85
N ASN A 143 -8.22 -15.20 -3.67
CA ASN A 143 -6.78 -15.10 -3.52
C ASN A 143 -6.45 -14.30 -2.26
N GLU A 144 -5.60 -14.87 -1.42
CA GLU A 144 -4.82 -14.15 -0.41
C GLU A 144 -3.63 -13.45 -1.10
N THR A 145 -2.57 -13.10 -0.38
CA THR A 145 -1.35 -12.55 -1.01
C THR A 145 -0.78 -13.55 -2.03
N TYR A 146 -0.57 -13.10 -3.27
CA TYR A 146 -0.18 -13.95 -4.37
C TYR A 146 0.78 -13.25 -5.35
N GLN A 147 1.48 -14.07 -6.13
CA GLN A 147 2.32 -13.61 -7.23
C GLN A 147 1.54 -13.64 -8.54
N VAL A 148 1.69 -12.60 -9.35
CA VAL A 148 1.18 -12.49 -10.72
C VAL A 148 2.35 -12.63 -11.68
N THR A 149 2.18 -13.41 -12.74
CA THR A 149 3.10 -13.48 -13.87
C THR A 149 2.43 -12.83 -15.07
N VAL A 150 3.03 -11.77 -15.61
CA VAL A 150 2.54 -11.07 -16.80
C VAL A 150 2.78 -11.95 -18.02
N THR A 151 1.73 -12.29 -18.75
CA THR A 151 1.82 -13.09 -19.98
C THR A 151 1.90 -12.23 -21.24
N GLY A 152 1.43 -10.98 -21.17
CA GLY A 152 1.29 -10.08 -22.31
C GLY A 152 -0.01 -10.26 -23.10
N SER A 153 -0.87 -11.20 -22.67
CA SER A 153 -2.17 -11.48 -23.29
C SER A 153 -3.33 -10.84 -22.55
N GLU A 154 -3.07 -10.26 -21.38
CA GLU A 154 -4.08 -9.68 -20.52
C GLU A 154 -4.65 -8.39 -21.11
N PRO A 155 -5.97 -8.13 -21.00
CA PRO A 155 -6.58 -6.91 -21.51
C PRO A 155 -6.03 -5.60 -20.90
N TRP A 156 -5.43 -5.68 -19.71
CA TRP A 156 -4.81 -4.57 -19.00
C TRP A 156 -3.30 -4.47 -19.22
N PHE A 157 -2.72 -5.33 -20.05
CA PHE A 157 -1.29 -5.31 -20.34
C PHE A 157 -0.91 -4.02 -21.08
N VAL A 158 0.07 -3.29 -20.55
CA VAL A 158 0.62 -2.07 -21.14
C VAL A 158 2.09 -2.31 -21.48
N PRO A 159 2.45 -2.53 -22.77
CA PRO A 159 3.80 -2.88 -23.20
C PRO A 159 4.88 -1.87 -22.77
N GLU A 160 4.53 -0.60 -22.61
CA GLU A 160 5.44 0.46 -22.18
C GLU A 160 5.79 0.39 -20.68
N MET A 161 4.96 -0.30 -19.89
CA MET A 161 5.10 -0.40 -18.43
C MET A 161 5.48 -1.79 -17.95
N MET A 162 5.14 -2.84 -18.71
CA MET A 162 5.32 -4.23 -18.31
C MET A 162 5.87 -5.06 -19.46
N GLN A 163 6.56 -6.16 -19.12
CA GLN A 163 7.08 -7.11 -20.09
C GLN A 163 6.57 -8.52 -19.80
N PRO A 164 6.29 -9.35 -20.83
CA PRO A 164 5.97 -10.76 -20.62
C PRO A 164 7.07 -11.48 -19.83
N GLY A 165 6.67 -12.31 -18.87
CA GLY A 165 7.56 -13.00 -17.93
C GLY A 165 7.92 -12.19 -16.68
N MET A 166 7.57 -10.89 -16.63
CA MET A 166 7.66 -10.09 -15.41
C MET A 166 6.74 -10.68 -14.35
N THR A 167 7.22 -10.67 -13.11
CA THR A 167 6.43 -11.10 -11.95
C THR A 167 6.34 -9.98 -10.95
N PHE A 168 5.21 -9.88 -10.27
CA PHE A 168 5.00 -8.96 -9.15
C PHE A 168 4.12 -9.65 -8.11
N VAL A 169 4.10 -9.13 -6.89
CA VAL A 169 3.25 -9.65 -5.81
C VAL A 169 2.20 -8.64 -5.41
N THR A 170 1.07 -9.13 -4.95
CA THR A 170 -0.01 -8.29 -4.42
C THR A 170 -0.81 -9.01 -3.35
N MET A 171 -1.29 -8.26 -2.37
CA MET A 171 -2.35 -8.72 -1.47
C MET A 171 -3.62 -8.91 -2.30
N GLY A 172 -4.12 -10.14 -2.33
CA GLY A 172 -5.35 -10.47 -3.03
C GLY A 172 -6.60 -9.99 -2.28
N PRO A 173 -7.79 -10.09 -2.90
CA PRO A 173 -9.00 -9.56 -2.31
C PRO A 173 -9.36 -10.25 -1.00
N ALA A 174 -9.05 -11.55 -0.83
CA ALA A 174 -9.31 -12.25 0.42
C ALA A 174 -8.44 -11.71 1.57
N SER A 175 -7.23 -11.22 1.30
CA SER A 175 -6.38 -10.57 2.30
C SER A 175 -6.87 -9.17 2.65
N ILE A 176 -7.22 -8.38 1.63
CA ILE A 176 -7.67 -7.00 1.79
C ILE A 176 -8.99 -6.93 2.57
N MET A 177 -9.85 -7.95 2.42
CA MET A 177 -11.13 -8.01 3.13
C MET A 177 -11.02 -8.51 4.59
N LYS A 178 -9.81 -8.85 5.07
CA LYS A 178 -9.55 -9.18 6.49
C LYS A 178 -9.27 -7.93 7.35
N VAL A 179 -9.04 -6.78 6.72
CA VAL A 179 -8.80 -5.49 7.38
C VAL A 179 -10.05 -5.04 8.12
#